data_AF-A0A250WTA5-F1
#
_entry.id   AF-A0A250WTA5-F1
#
_cell.length_a   1.000
_cell.length_b   1.000
_cell.length_c   1.000
_cell.angle_alpha   90.00
_cell.angle_beta   90.00
_cell.angle_gamma   90.00
#
_symmetry.space_group_name_H-M   'P 1'
#
loop_
_entity.id
_entity.type
_entity.pdbx_description
1 polymer ?
#
loop_
_entity_poly.entity_id
_entity_poly.type
_entity_poly.pdbx_seq_one_letter_code
_entity_poly.pdbx_strand_id
1 'polypeptide(L)'
;MKIYCNSLLQSRSLDSPSVSCSYCTKAQHSRHQYYWRPTLNSRLNLGATGSNTVSSPSTASTSSSDSSVQTEAAVSPRKEAQLTLEQYKEIYDRLIAIFKERPRDDWKKLIVFSKQWGQHQQGVFDRLKELADKETDVDKKMQLRKIFRSLQGVNDEVARYNKVLQKFAEAADDEWEAIVAVHRGDLQKPFFEHLQCLVISAKDDKEKKDGLVLINTRLLALVTNHDSIEANTDKLEAASEVYRDLLGSINSVEEADAKMAELAKQGKIDPAFLQITAKAYGAARDTNMTKDEAKWVAYKLYRQARDHFERQQPKEKRILEYLLTIRDPVERTNQLDKAITPGPTPNTDTHDYMWTTPQRLYAVLDGTIKAFEAMQEEAGKQMGSSKATSTPVKIRDMRLLRDEVVRRYL
;
A
#
# COMPACT_ATOMS: atom_id res chain seq x y z
N MET A 1 -30.49 -2.74 16.06
CA MET A 1 -29.09 -2.52 15.61
C MET A 1 -28.51 -1.23 16.23
N LYS A 2 -28.71 -1.00 17.54
CA LYS A 2 -28.50 0.32 18.18
C LYS A 2 -27.54 0.33 19.39
N ILE A 3 -26.84 -0.78 19.70
CA ILE A 3 -26.05 -0.89 20.95
C ILE A 3 -24.55 -1.22 20.74
N TYR A 4 -24.09 -1.64 19.55
CA TYR A 4 -22.70 -2.12 19.41
C TYR A 4 -21.66 -1.13 18.84
N CYS A 5 -22.01 0.13 18.55
CA CYS A 5 -21.04 1.11 18.03
C CYS A 5 -20.39 2.03 19.07
N ASN A 6 -20.81 2.00 20.33
CA ASN A 6 -20.36 2.98 21.34
C ASN A 6 -19.04 2.64 22.05
N SER A 7 -18.43 1.47 21.84
CA SER A 7 -17.22 1.07 22.60
C SER A 7 -15.88 1.27 21.87
N LEU A 8 -15.86 1.80 20.64
CA LEU A 8 -14.63 1.94 19.84
C LEU A 8 -14.04 3.35 19.80
N LEU A 9 -14.65 4.34 20.47
CA LEU A 9 -14.21 5.74 20.42
C LEU A 9 -13.80 6.36 21.78
N GLN A 10 -13.76 5.60 22.86
CA GLN A 10 -13.32 6.12 24.16
C GLN A 10 -12.12 5.36 24.72
N SER A 11 -10.91 5.83 24.37
CA SER A 11 -9.76 5.78 25.30
C SER A 11 -8.62 6.69 24.81
N ARG A 12 -8.56 7.90 25.39
CA ARG A 12 -7.37 8.63 25.86
C ARG A 12 -7.65 10.14 25.90
N SER A 13 -8.29 10.60 26.97
CA SER A 13 -8.20 11.97 27.44
C SER A 13 -7.15 12.03 28.56
N LEU A 14 -6.14 12.88 28.39
CA LEU A 14 -5.38 13.45 29.49
C LEU A 14 -5.31 14.97 29.27
N ASP A 15 -5.49 15.68 30.38
CA ASP A 15 -5.89 17.07 30.53
C ASP A 15 -4.81 18.13 30.23
N SER A 16 -5.28 19.24 29.62
CA SER A 16 -4.99 20.68 29.90
C SER A 16 -3.62 21.33 29.55
N PRO A 17 -3.51 22.68 29.43
CA PRO A 17 -4.52 23.74 29.20
C PRO A 17 -4.22 24.72 28.03
N SER A 18 -5.22 25.57 27.79
CA SER A 18 -5.36 26.71 26.89
C SER A 18 -4.16 27.65 26.70
N VAL A 19 -3.91 28.00 25.43
CA VAL A 19 -3.46 29.35 25.05
C VAL A 19 -4.17 29.75 23.75
N SER A 20 -4.97 30.80 23.85
CA SER A 20 -5.58 31.54 22.75
C SER A 20 -4.52 32.14 21.83
N CYS A 21 -4.62 31.96 20.51
CA CYS A 21 -4.00 32.91 19.58
C CYS A 21 -4.84 33.07 18.31
N SER A 22 -5.42 34.25 18.23
CA SER A 22 -6.24 34.83 17.19
C SER A 22 -5.41 35.18 15.95
N TYR A 23 -5.52 34.39 14.87
CA TYR A 23 -5.26 34.86 13.50
C TYR A 23 -6.18 34.14 12.50
N CYS A 24 -7.45 34.53 12.55
CA CYS A 24 -8.42 34.24 11.51
C CYS A 24 -8.39 35.42 10.51
N THR A 25 -7.71 35.26 9.39
CA THR A 25 -7.93 36.01 8.12
C THR A 25 -6.83 35.67 7.10
N LYS A 26 -7.01 34.57 6.35
CA LYS A 26 -6.46 34.33 5.00
C LYS A 26 -6.95 32.97 4.46
N ALA A 27 -8.23 32.67 4.65
CA ALA A 27 -8.86 31.46 4.14
C ALA A 27 -9.73 31.81 2.93
N GLN A 28 -9.17 31.82 1.71
CA GLN A 28 -10.01 31.75 0.50
C GLN A 28 -9.35 31.34 -0.83
N HIS A 29 -8.05 31.05 -0.90
CA HIS A 29 -7.39 30.71 -2.19
C HIS A 29 -6.77 29.30 -2.31
N SER A 30 -7.08 28.36 -1.40
CA SER A 30 -6.61 26.96 -1.51
C SER A 30 -7.79 26.00 -1.66
N ARG A 31 -8.46 26.04 -2.82
CA ARG A 31 -9.40 25.00 -3.22
C ARG A 31 -8.73 24.20 -4.33
N HIS A 32 -8.55 22.90 -4.05
CA HIS A 32 -8.04 21.82 -4.91
C HIS A 32 -6.57 21.43 -4.61
N GLN A 33 -6.39 20.64 -3.54
CA GLN A 33 -5.24 19.73 -3.44
C GLN A 33 -5.42 18.66 -4.52
N TYR A 34 -4.58 18.70 -5.55
CA TYR A 34 -4.63 17.73 -6.64
C TYR A 34 -4.10 16.38 -6.16
N TYR A 35 -4.98 15.40 -6.08
CA TYR A 35 -4.66 14.04 -5.64
C TYR A 35 -3.81 13.32 -6.71
N TRP A 36 -2.53 13.11 -6.42
CA TRP A 36 -1.59 12.36 -7.26
C TRP A 36 -1.80 10.85 -7.04
N ARG A 37 -2.20 10.14 -8.10
CA ARG A 37 -2.30 8.67 -8.12
C ARG A 37 -1.36 8.10 -9.19
N PRO A 38 -0.35 7.31 -8.81
CA PRO A 38 0.35 6.46 -9.75
C PRO A 38 -0.51 5.22 -10.04
N THR A 39 -0.93 5.06 -11.30
CA THR A 39 -1.67 3.89 -11.80
C THR A 39 -0.71 2.71 -12.00
N LEU A 40 -1.13 1.51 -11.58
CA LEU A 40 -0.35 0.28 -11.68
C LEU A 40 -0.98 -0.59 -12.78
N ASN A 41 -0.15 -1.07 -13.71
CA ASN A 41 -0.52 -2.12 -14.64
C ASN A 41 0.57 -3.20 -14.59
N SER A 42 0.74 -3.81 -13.42
CA SER A 42 1.69 -4.92 -13.21
C SER A 42 1.29 -5.72 -11.96
N ARG A 43 0.66 -6.90 -12.13
CA ARG A 43 0.52 -7.86 -11.04
C ARG A 43 1.90 -8.48 -10.77
N LEU A 44 2.53 -8.14 -9.65
CA LEU A 44 3.75 -8.81 -9.20
C LEU A 44 3.38 -10.06 -8.42
N ASN A 45 3.82 -11.21 -8.92
CA ASN A 45 3.73 -12.47 -8.20
C ASN A 45 4.81 -12.50 -7.11
N LEU A 46 4.46 -12.03 -5.92
CA LEU A 46 5.27 -12.23 -4.72
C LEU A 46 5.14 -13.70 -4.30
N GLY A 47 6.00 -14.54 -4.86
CA GLY A 47 6.01 -15.98 -4.61
C GLY A 47 6.07 -16.29 -3.11
N ALA A 48 4.96 -16.80 -2.60
CA ALA A 48 4.88 -17.45 -1.30
C ALA A 48 5.64 -18.78 -1.38
N THR A 49 6.73 -18.89 -0.62
CA THR A 49 7.40 -20.15 -0.38
C THR A 49 6.51 -21.05 0.49
N GLY A 50 5.82 -21.99 -0.18
CA GLY A 50 5.53 -23.35 0.29
C GLY A 50 4.48 -23.54 1.40
N SER A 51 3.33 -24.11 1.03
CA SER A 51 2.71 -25.24 1.73
C SER A 51 1.60 -25.84 0.86
N ASN A 52 1.82 -27.04 0.30
CA ASN A 52 0.77 -27.85 -0.29
C ASN A 52 0.61 -29.10 0.58
N THR A 53 -0.47 -29.15 1.35
CA THR A 53 -1.03 -30.38 1.91
C THR A 53 -2.54 -30.43 1.70
N VAL A 54 -2.89 -31.25 0.71
CA VAL A 54 -4.01 -32.20 0.59
C VAL A 54 -5.46 -31.70 0.73
N SER A 55 -6.24 -31.92 -0.34
CA SER A 55 -7.42 -32.82 -0.39
C SER A 55 -8.60 -32.20 -1.13
N SER A 56 -9.04 -32.85 -2.21
CA SER A 56 -10.46 -32.91 -2.61
C SER A 56 -10.70 -34.13 -3.52
N PRO A 57 -11.94 -34.65 -3.57
CA PRO A 57 -12.19 -36.09 -3.53
C PRO A 57 -12.53 -36.75 -4.87
N SER A 58 -12.58 -38.08 -4.76
CA SER A 58 -12.83 -39.17 -5.71
C SER A 58 -13.96 -39.03 -6.72
N THR A 59 -13.78 -39.64 -7.89
CA THR A 59 -14.83 -40.44 -8.55
C THR A 59 -14.21 -41.57 -9.41
N ALA A 60 -14.80 -42.76 -9.31
CA ALA A 60 -14.44 -44.03 -9.97
C ALA A 60 -14.65 -43.98 -11.52
N SER A 61 -14.19 -44.90 -12.40
CA SER A 61 -14.15 -46.37 -12.34
C SER A 61 -13.43 -46.96 -13.59
N THR A 62 -12.86 -48.17 -13.46
CA THR A 62 -12.64 -49.26 -14.48
C THR A 62 -11.73 -48.96 -15.70
N SER A 63 -10.85 -49.83 -16.23
CA SER A 63 -10.72 -51.29 -16.25
C SER A 63 -9.31 -51.76 -16.74
N SER A 64 -8.98 -53.02 -16.41
CA SER A 64 -8.24 -54.05 -17.18
C SER A 64 -6.70 -54.05 -17.38
N SER A 65 -6.13 -55.16 -16.89
CA SER A 65 -5.13 -56.09 -17.48
C SER A 65 -3.65 -55.72 -17.63
N ASP A 66 -2.84 -56.36 -16.77
CA ASP A 66 -1.73 -57.29 -17.06
C ASP A 66 -0.58 -56.85 -18.01
N SER A 67 0.64 -56.74 -17.45
CA SER A 67 1.88 -57.33 -18.01
C SER A 67 3.12 -56.83 -17.26
N SER A 68 3.92 -57.80 -16.82
CA SER A 68 5.28 -57.67 -16.28
C SER A 68 6.24 -57.04 -17.30
N VAL A 69 6.94 -55.97 -16.92
CA VAL A 69 8.23 -55.57 -17.50
C VAL A 69 9.12 -55.02 -16.39
N GLN A 70 10.20 -55.75 -16.10
CA GLN A 70 11.37 -55.24 -15.39
C GLN A 70 11.98 -54.11 -16.22
N THR A 71 12.22 -52.95 -15.62
CA THR A 71 13.16 -51.96 -16.17
C THR A 71 13.96 -51.33 -15.04
N GLU A 72 15.26 -51.56 -15.14
CA GLU A 72 16.30 -51.03 -14.29
C GLU A 72 16.35 -49.49 -14.34
N ALA A 73 16.70 -48.94 -13.17
CA ALA A 73 17.53 -47.75 -12.96
C ALA A 73 17.53 -46.66 -14.05
N ALA A 74 16.77 -45.59 -13.76
CA ALA A 74 17.17 -44.23 -14.11
C ALA A 74 17.00 -43.34 -12.86
N VAL A 75 17.83 -43.57 -11.85
CA VAL A 75 17.98 -42.64 -10.73
C VAL A 75 18.74 -41.41 -11.24
N SER A 76 18.00 -40.34 -11.52
CA SER A 76 18.56 -39.01 -11.77
C SER A 76 19.17 -38.48 -10.47
N PRO A 77 20.50 -38.25 -10.39
CA PRO A 77 21.16 -37.92 -9.13
C PRO A 77 21.09 -36.40 -8.89
N ARG A 78 19.92 -35.86 -8.51
CA ARG A 78 19.86 -34.43 -8.15
C ARG A 78 18.68 -33.94 -7.30
N LYS A 79 18.16 -34.73 -6.36
CA LYS A 79 17.29 -34.20 -5.29
C LYS A 79 17.50 -34.97 -4.00
N GLU A 80 17.71 -34.20 -2.93
CA GLU A 80 17.60 -34.60 -1.52
C GLU A 80 18.80 -35.34 -0.91
N ALA A 81 19.95 -34.66 -0.83
CA ALA A 81 20.81 -34.85 0.33
C ALA A 81 20.07 -34.24 1.54
N GLN A 82 19.31 -35.06 2.26
CA GLN A 82 18.83 -34.73 3.59
C GLN A 82 20.08 -34.51 4.47
N LEU A 83 20.49 -33.26 4.64
CA LEU A 83 21.59 -32.89 5.55
C LEU A 83 21.32 -33.53 6.92
N THR A 84 22.36 -34.06 7.55
CA THR A 84 22.19 -34.72 8.86
C THR A 84 21.80 -33.70 9.92
N LEU A 85 21.11 -34.15 10.97
CA LEU A 85 20.65 -33.30 12.07
C LEU A 85 21.80 -32.52 12.73
N GLU A 86 23.02 -33.06 12.68
CA GLU A 86 24.25 -32.42 13.17
C GLU A 86 24.76 -31.32 12.24
N GLN A 87 24.70 -31.52 10.93
CA GLN A 87 25.04 -30.48 9.94
C GLN A 87 24.09 -29.28 10.06
N TYR A 88 22.80 -29.51 10.32
CA TYR A 88 21.86 -28.42 10.62
C TYR A 88 22.21 -27.67 11.91
N LYS A 89 22.62 -28.39 12.97
CA LYS A 89 23.06 -27.77 14.22
C LYS A 89 24.30 -26.90 14.03
N GLU A 90 25.28 -27.32 13.24
CA GLU A 90 26.45 -26.51 12.90
C GLU A 90 26.11 -25.26 12.09
N ILE A 91 25.13 -25.34 11.19
CA ILE A 91 24.63 -24.19 10.44
C ILE A 91 23.95 -23.20 11.39
N TYR A 92 23.14 -23.68 12.33
CA TYR A 92 22.49 -22.83 13.33
C TYR A 92 23.50 -22.20 14.28
N ASP A 93 24.50 -22.94 14.75
CA ASP A 93 25.56 -22.42 15.62
C ASP A 93 26.38 -21.33 14.91
N ARG A 94 26.67 -21.50 13.61
CA ARG A 94 27.29 -20.45 12.78
C ARG A 94 26.40 -19.23 12.63
N LEU A 95 25.11 -19.40 12.38
CA LEU A 95 24.16 -18.27 12.31
C LEU A 95 24.08 -17.53 13.64
N ILE A 96 24.02 -18.24 14.77
CA ILE A 96 24.01 -17.66 16.11
C ILE A 96 25.30 -16.86 16.37
N ALA A 97 26.46 -17.36 15.93
CA ALA A 97 27.72 -16.63 16.03
C ALA A 97 27.68 -15.31 15.22
N ILE A 98 27.15 -15.34 14.00
CA ILE A 98 26.98 -14.14 13.17
C ILE A 98 26.08 -13.10 13.85
N PHE A 99 24.96 -13.53 14.44
CA PHE A 99 24.07 -12.61 15.17
C PHE A 99 24.66 -12.09 16.48
N LYS A 100 25.59 -12.83 17.11
CA LYS A 100 26.34 -12.35 18.29
C LYS A 100 27.34 -11.25 17.93
N GLU A 101 28.04 -11.40 16.81
CA GLU A 101 29.07 -10.45 16.38
C GLU A 101 28.51 -9.19 15.73
N ARG A 102 27.35 -9.27 15.08
CA ARG A 102 26.77 -8.16 14.32
C ARG A 102 25.86 -7.28 15.18
N PRO A 103 25.87 -5.96 14.97
CA PRO A 103 24.97 -5.05 15.68
C PRO A 103 23.51 -5.32 15.32
N ARG A 104 22.60 -4.99 16.24
CA ARG A 104 21.15 -5.21 16.09
C ARG A 104 20.59 -4.61 14.80
N ASP A 105 21.11 -3.46 14.38
CA ASP A 105 20.64 -2.73 13.20
C ASP A 105 20.86 -3.50 11.88
N ASP A 106 21.84 -4.42 11.86
CA ASP A 106 22.14 -5.25 10.70
C ASP A 106 21.36 -6.57 10.70
N TRP A 107 20.72 -6.96 11.80
CA TRP A 107 19.98 -8.21 11.89
C TRP A 107 18.82 -8.25 10.89
N LYS A 108 18.12 -7.13 10.74
CA LYS A 108 17.02 -6.97 9.77
C LYS A 108 17.50 -7.18 8.33
N LYS A 109 18.67 -6.63 7.99
CA LYS A 109 19.30 -6.81 6.68
C LYS A 109 19.64 -8.29 6.46
N LEU A 110 20.32 -8.93 7.42
CA LEU A 110 20.71 -10.34 7.33
C LEU A 110 19.52 -11.27 7.10
N ILE A 111 18.41 -11.02 7.80
CA ILE A 111 17.15 -11.74 7.64
C ILE A 111 16.59 -11.54 6.22
N VAL A 112 16.58 -10.31 5.71
CA VAL A 112 16.02 -9.97 4.39
C VAL A 112 16.88 -10.45 3.22
N PHE A 113 18.21 -10.42 3.35
CA PHE A 113 19.13 -10.88 2.31
C PHE A 113 19.22 -12.42 2.24
N SER A 114 18.86 -13.11 3.32
CA SER A 114 18.93 -14.57 3.37
C SER A 114 17.71 -15.22 2.72
N LYS A 115 17.94 -15.92 1.60
CA LYS A 115 16.92 -16.71 0.90
C LYS A 115 16.42 -17.91 1.71
N GLN A 116 17.23 -18.40 2.65
CA GLN A 116 16.96 -19.62 3.42
C GLN A 116 16.49 -19.34 4.85
N TRP A 117 16.43 -18.07 5.27
CA TRP A 117 16.03 -17.72 6.63
C TRP A 117 14.65 -18.26 7.01
N GLY A 118 13.67 -18.20 6.09
CA GLY A 118 12.32 -18.73 6.34
C GLY A 118 12.30 -20.22 6.70
N GLN A 119 13.26 -21.01 6.21
CA GLN A 119 13.38 -22.45 6.47
C GLN A 119 14.18 -22.75 7.76
N HIS A 120 15.11 -21.87 8.12
CA HIS A 120 16.05 -22.10 9.23
C HIS A 120 15.73 -21.33 10.51
N GLN A 121 14.87 -20.31 10.46
CA GLN A 121 14.53 -19.45 11.60
C GLN A 121 14.12 -20.26 12.83
N GLN A 122 13.28 -21.28 12.66
CA GLN A 122 12.76 -22.08 13.77
C GLN A 122 13.87 -22.92 14.41
N GLY A 123 14.73 -23.53 13.59
CA GLY A 123 15.88 -24.29 14.09
C GLY A 123 16.91 -23.44 14.82
N VAL A 124 17.14 -22.20 14.36
CA VAL A 124 17.99 -21.22 15.06
C VAL A 124 17.40 -20.85 16.42
N PHE A 125 16.09 -20.62 16.50
CA PHE A 125 15.39 -20.32 17.75
C PHE A 125 15.42 -21.48 18.75
N ASP A 126 15.18 -22.70 18.29
CA ASP A 126 15.22 -23.89 19.14
C ASP A 126 16.64 -24.19 19.62
N ARG A 127 17.65 -23.97 18.77
CA ARG A 127 19.06 -24.09 19.14
C ARG A 127 19.48 -23.05 20.17
N LEU A 128 19.04 -21.80 20.03
CA LEU A 128 19.28 -20.74 21.03
C LEU A 128 18.69 -21.09 22.40
N LYS A 129 17.50 -21.70 22.45
CA LYS A 129 16.90 -22.19 23.69
C LYS A 129 17.70 -23.35 24.28
N GLU A 130 18.04 -24.33 23.45
CA GLU A 130 18.82 -25.51 23.86
C GLU A 130 20.19 -25.10 24.45
N LEU A 131 20.89 -24.16 23.81
CA LEU A 131 22.17 -23.63 24.30
C LEU A 131 21.99 -22.85 25.61
N ALA A 132 20.94 -22.03 25.73
CA ALA A 132 20.67 -21.29 26.96
C ALA A 132 20.28 -22.20 28.14
N ASP A 133 19.68 -23.35 27.88
CA ASP A 133 19.26 -24.28 28.93
C ASP A 133 20.41 -25.21 29.38
N LYS A 134 21.36 -25.51 28.48
CA LYS A 134 22.58 -26.28 28.79
C LYS A 134 23.70 -25.44 29.44
N GLU A 135 23.70 -24.13 29.25
CA GLU A 135 24.72 -23.24 29.82
C GLU A 135 24.57 -23.13 31.34
N THR A 136 25.65 -23.41 32.06
CA THR A 136 25.73 -23.32 33.53
C THR A 136 26.09 -21.92 34.02
N ASP A 137 26.79 -21.15 33.20
CA ASP A 137 27.18 -19.76 33.46
C ASP A 137 25.97 -18.82 33.29
N VAL A 138 25.61 -18.14 34.39
CA VAL A 138 24.43 -17.27 34.49
C VAL A 138 24.53 -16.10 33.50
N ASP A 139 25.72 -15.54 33.30
CA ASP A 139 25.92 -14.36 32.46
C ASP A 139 25.78 -14.71 30.97
N LYS A 140 26.39 -15.81 30.54
CA LYS A 140 26.27 -16.32 29.16
C LYS A 140 24.85 -16.78 28.84
N LYS A 141 24.18 -17.42 29.80
CA LYS A 141 22.76 -17.79 29.70
C LYS A 141 21.86 -16.58 29.52
N MET A 142 22.09 -15.51 30.28
CA MET A 142 21.33 -14.27 30.15
C MET A 142 21.57 -13.60 28.79
N GLN A 143 22.80 -13.58 28.29
CA GLN A 143 23.13 -13.07 26.95
C GLN A 143 22.42 -13.85 25.84
N LEU A 144 22.45 -15.18 25.88
CA LEU A 144 21.75 -16.04 24.91
C LEU A 144 20.24 -15.79 24.92
N ARG A 145 19.62 -15.68 26.10
CA ARG A 145 18.19 -15.36 26.21
C ARG A 145 17.86 -13.95 25.73
N LYS A 146 18.75 -12.98 25.92
CA LYS A 146 18.60 -11.61 25.40
C LYS A 146 18.65 -11.59 23.87
N ILE A 147 19.61 -12.32 23.27
CA ILE A 147 19.72 -12.47 21.81
C ILE A 147 18.47 -13.16 21.28
N PHE A 148 18.04 -14.26 21.89
CA PHE A 148 16.83 -14.97 21.52
C PHE A 148 15.61 -14.02 21.44
N ARG A 149 15.31 -13.28 22.53
CA ARG A 149 14.17 -12.35 22.56
C ARG A 149 14.31 -11.23 21.53
N SER A 150 15.52 -10.69 21.38
CA SER A 150 15.77 -9.57 20.48
C SER A 150 15.67 -10.00 19.01
N LEU A 151 16.21 -11.17 18.66
CA LEU A 151 16.16 -11.73 17.31
C LEU A 151 14.73 -12.16 16.96
N GLN A 152 14.01 -12.75 17.92
CA GLN A 152 12.60 -13.07 17.77
C GLN A 152 11.78 -11.79 17.49
N GLY A 153 12.01 -10.71 18.27
CA GLY A 153 11.35 -9.43 18.02
C GLY A 153 11.60 -8.88 16.61
N VAL A 154 12.85 -8.90 16.14
CA VAL A 154 13.17 -8.45 14.76
C VAL A 154 12.54 -9.36 13.71
N ASN A 155 12.50 -10.68 13.94
CA ASN A 155 11.87 -11.63 13.03
C ASN A 155 10.35 -11.40 12.93
N ASP A 156 9.69 -11.21 14.07
CA ASP A 156 8.25 -10.96 14.15
C ASP A 156 7.89 -9.61 13.51
N GLU A 157 8.73 -8.58 13.68
CA GLU A 157 8.59 -7.29 12.99
C GLU A 157 8.69 -7.45 11.46
N VAL A 158 9.70 -8.16 10.96
CA VAL A 158 9.87 -8.43 9.53
C VAL A 158 8.69 -9.24 8.98
N ALA A 159 8.23 -10.27 9.70
CA ALA A 159 7.09 -11.07 9.31
C ALA A 159 5.81 -10.24 9.24
N ARG A 160 5.57 -9.35 10.21
CA ARG A 160 4.44 -8.41 10.20
C ARG A 160 4.49 -7.49 8.98
N TYR A 161 5.63 -6.90 8.66
CA TYR A 161 5.76 -6.02 7.50
C TYR A 161 5.56 -6.76 6.17
N ASN A 162 6.07 -7.98 6.05
CA ASN A 162 5.83 -8.82 4.88
C ASN A 162 4.34 -9.17 4.73
N LYS A 163 3.63 -9.45 5.83
CA LYS A 163 2.18 -9.70 5.81
C LYS A 163 1.40 -8.48 5.34
N VAL A 164 1.78 -7.28 5.77
CA VAL A 164 1.16 -6.02 5.30
C VAL A 164 1.42 -5.81 3.80
N LEU A 165 2.66 -6.03 3.33
CA LEU A 165 2.99 -5.96 1.90
C LEU A 165 2.20 -6.98 1.07
N GLN A 166 2.01 -8.19 1.59
CA GLN A 166 1.20 -9.22 0.92
C GLN A 166 -0.26 -8.76 0.76
N LYS A 167 -0.85 -8.12 1.77
CA LYS A 167 -2.20 -7.54 1.64
C LYS A 167 -2.29 -6.51 0.51
N PHE A 168 -1.26 -5.69 0.32
CA PHE A 168 -1.22 -4.73 -0.80
C PHE A 168 -1.03 -5.40 -2.17
N ALA A 169 -0.35 -6.54 -2.21
CA ALA A 169 -0.14 -7.30 -3.43
C ALA A 169 -1.38 -8.10 -3.88
N GLU A 170 -2.14 -8.61 -2.92
CA GLU A 170 -3.39 -9.35 -3.17
C GLU A 170 -4.58 -8.42 -3.48
N ALA A 171 -4.57 -7.22 -2.90
CA ALA A 171 -5.65 -6.25 -3.07
C ALA A 171 -5.61 -5.57 -4.44
N ALA A 172 -6.80 -5.26 -4.95
CA ALA A 172 -6.94 -4.42 -6.13
C ALA A 172 -6.48 -2.99 -5.85
N ASP A 173 -6.00 -2.30 -6.89
CA ASP A 173 -5.48 -0.94 -6.80
C ASP A 173 -6.43 0.03 -6.13
N ASP A 174 -7.73 -0.20 -6.27
CA ASP A 174 -8.76 0.63 -5.71
C ASP A 174 -8.98 0.45 -4.20
N GLU A 175 -8.44 -0.59 -3.59
CA GLU A 175 -8.62 -0.86 -2.17
C GLU A 175 -7.46 -0.35 -1.30
N TRP A 176 -6.37 0.10 -1.92
CA TRP A 176 -5.15 0.48 -1.20
C TRP A 176 -5.38 1.57 -0.15
N GLU A 177 -6.28 2.53 -0.41
CA GLU A 177 -6.64 3.59 0.55
C GLU A 177 -7.28 3.02 1.83
N ALA A 178 -8.14 2.01 1.70
CA ALA A 178 -8.76 1.33 2.84
C ALA A 178 -7.72 0.52 3.64
N ILE A 179 -6.77 -0.11 2.97
CA ILE A 179 -5.69 -0.86 3.63
C ILE A 179 -4.77 0.08 4.41
N VAL A 180 -4.36 1.19 3.79
CA VAL A 180 -3.52 2.22 4.43
C VAL A 180 -4.23 2.75 5.67
N ALA A 181 -5.54 3.01 5.59
CA ALA A 181 -6.28 3.59 6.69
C ALA A 181 -6.38 2.67 7.93
N VAL A 182 -6.41 1.35 7.74
CA VAL A 182 -6.41 0.35 8.83
C VAL A 182 -5.00 0.09 9.35
N HIS A 183 -4.03 -0.07 8.43
CA HIS A 183 -2.66 -0.42 8.76
C HIS A 183 -1.74 0.78 8.97
N ARG A 184 -2.29 1.99 9.12
CA ARG A 184 -1.50 3.21 9.27
C ARG A 184 -0.50 3.13 10.44
N GLY A 185 -0.88 2.45 11.52
CA GLY A 185 0.00 2.21 12.67
C GLY A 185 1.24 1.34 12.35
N ASP A 186 1.15 0.47 11.34
CA ASP A 186 2.24 -0.40 10.87
C ASP A 186 3.13 0.34 9.86
N LEU A 187 2.54 1.25 9.07
CA LEU A 187 3.17 2.04 8.01
C LEU A 187 3.95 3.24 8.56
N GLN A 188 4.92 2.95 9.44
CA GLN A 188 5.82 3.94 10.02
C GLN A 188 7.21 3.86 9.38
N LYS A 189 8.13 4.74 9.79
CA LYS A 189 9.52 4.77 9.31
C LYS A 189 10.20 3.38 9.25
N PRO A 190 10.08 2.50 10.27
CA PRO A 190 10.72 1.19 10.22
C PRO A 190 10.16 0.26 9.11
N PHE A 191 8.89 0.43 8.72
CA PHE A 191 8.32 -0.29 7.58
C PHE A 191 8.94 0.17 6.25
N PHE A 192 9.10 1.47 6.05
CA PHE A 192 9.73 1.98 4.83
C PHE A 192 11.23 1.63 4.74
N GLU A 193 11.94 1.60 5.86
CA GLU A 193 13.31 1.08 5.92
C GLU A 193 13.38 -0.41 5.54
N HIS A 194 12.36 -1.20 5.93
CA HIS A 194 12.23 -2.60 5.52
C HIS A 194 12.04 -2.72 4.01
N LEU A 195 11.13 -1.92 3.46
CA LEU A 195 10.85 -1.91 2.02
C LEU A 195 12.07 -1.47 1.20
N GLN A 196 12.85 -0.51 1.69
CA GLN A 196 14.14 -0.15 1.09
C GLN A 196 15.14 -1.30 1.16
N CYS A 197 15.21 -2.05 2.27
CA CYS A 197 16.05 -3.24 2.36
C CYS A 197 15.65 -4.30 1.31
N LEU A 198 14.36 -4.49 1.06
CA LEU A 198 13.85 -5.38 0.01
C LEU A 198 14.23 -4.90 -1.40
N VAL A 199 14.18 -3.59 -1.66
CA VAL A 199 14.64 -3.01 -2.94
C VAL A 199 16.14 -3.25 -3.13
N ILE A 200 16.94 -3.12 -2.06
CA ILE A 200 18.39 -3.35 -2.08
C ILE A 200 18.72 -4.85 -2.23
N SER A 201 17.89 -5.76 -1.69
CA SER A 201 18.09 -7.20 -1.87
C SER A 201 17.67 -7.69 -3.25
N ALA A 202 16.79 -6.99 -3.94
CA ALA A 202 16.38 -7.27 -5.32
C ALA A 202 17.36 -6.73 -6.39
N LYS A 203 18.64 -6.53 -6.08
CA LYS A 203 19.63 -5.97 -7.04
C LYS A 203 19.76 -6.77 -8.33
N ASP A 204 19.64 -8.10 -8.24
CA ASP A 204 19.83 -9.01 -9.37
C ASP A 204 18.56 -9.17 -10.22
N ASP A 205 17.41 -8.69 -9.74
CA ASP A 205 16.10 -8.82 -10.39
C ASP A 205 15.49 -7.44 -10.65
N LYS A 206 15.67 -6.96 -11.88
CA LYS A 206 15.24 -5.62 -12.29
C LYS A 206 13.72 -5.44 -12.18
N GLU A 207 12.93 -6.43 -12.57
CA GLU A 207 11.47 -6.34 -12.55
C GLU A 207 10.94 -6.27 -11.12
N LYS A 208 11.45 -7.12 -10.25
CA LYS A 208 11.10 -7.10 -8.83
C LYS A 208 11.52 -5.81 -8.15
N LYS A 209 12.71 -5.29 -8.49
CA LYS A 209 13.20 -4.01 -7.98
C LYS A 209 12.31 -2.85 -8.41
N ASP A 210 12.03 -2.73 -9.71
CA ASP A 210 11.20 -1.65 -10.25
C ASP A 210 9.78 -1.71 -9.67
N GLY A 211 9.24 -2.92 -9.50
CA GLY A 211 7.99 -3.17 -8.81
C GLY A 211 7.96 -2.69 -7.36
N LEU A 212 8.97 -3.05 -6.57
CA LEU A 212 9.07 -2.62 -5.17
C LEU A 212 9.26 -1.11 -5.03
N VAL A 213 10.00 -0.47 -5.95
CA VAL A 213 10.16 1.00 -5.98
C VAL A 213 8.82 1.68 -6.27
N LEU A 214 8.02 1.13 -7.18
CA LEU A 214 6.70 1.66 -7.50
C LEU A 214 5.73 1.53 -6.32
N ILE A 215 5.69 0.35 -5.68
CA ILE A 215 4.91 0.11 -4.45
C ILE A 215 5.33 1.10 -3.36
N ASN A 216 6.64 1.25 -3.12
CA ASN A 216 7.18 2.17 -2.11
C ASN A 216 6.74 3.62 -2.36
N THR A 217 6.89 4.10 -3.60
CA THR A 217 6.54 5.48 -3.97
C THR A 217 5.03 5.72 -3.80
N ARG A 218 4.21 4.73 -4.16
CA ARG A 218 2.76 4.82 -4.03
C ARG A 218 2.30 4.79 -2.57
N LEU A 219 2.82 3.86 -1.77
CA LEU A 219 2.48 3.77 -0.35
C LEU A 219 2.85 5.05 0.41
N LEU A 220 4.01 5.62 0.09
CA LEU A 220 4.44 6.89 0.64
C LEU A 220 3.43 7.99 0.34
N ALA A 221 2.99 8.11 -0.92
CA ALA A 221 1.99 9.10 -1.32
C ALA A 221 0.65 8.93 -0.60
N LEU A 222 0.20 7.68 -0.42
CA LEU A 222 -1.05 7.40 0.28
C LEU A 222 -0.94 7.71 1.77
N VAL A 223 0.19 7.40 2.40
CA VAL A 223 0.44 7.70 3.82
C VAL A 223 0.54 9.20 4.06
N THR A 224 1.27 9.94 3.23
CA THR A 224 1.33 11.40 3.36
C THR A 224 -0.04 12.05 3.17
N ASN A 225 -0.82 11.57 2.20
CA ASN A 225 -2.18 12.07 1.99
C ASN A 225 -3.08 11.77 3.20
N HIS A 226 -3.03 10.54 3.71
CA HIS A 226 -3.77 10.14 4.91
C HIS A 226 -3.40 11.02 6.11
N ASP A 227 -2.11 11.25 6.34
CA ASP A 227 -1.62 12.10 7.44
C ASP A 227 -2.06 13.56 7.28
N SER A 228 -2.03 14.09 6.05
CA SER A 228 -2.46 15.47 5.77
C SER A 228 -3.96 15.69 6.05
N ILE A 229 -4.78 14.65 5.83
CA ILE A 229 -6.21 14.70 6.11
C ILE A 229 -6.46 14.49 7.61
N GLU A 230 -5.70 13.59 8.27
CA GLU A 230 -5.75 13.41 9.74
C GLU A 230 -5.37 14.66 10.53
N ALA A 231 -4.49 15.49 9.99
CA ALA A 231 -4.15 16.77 10.61
C ALA A 231 -5.34 17.75 10.69
N ASN A 232 -6.38 17.57 9.86
CA ASN A 232 -7.57 18.42 9.82
C ASN A 232 -8.73 17.76 10.60
N THR A 233 -8.66 17.78 11.93
CA THR A 233 -9.63 17.15 12.83
C THR A 233 -11.07 17.59 12.57
N ASP A 234 -11.30 18.90 12.36
CA ASP A 234 -12.65 19.46 12.22
C ASP A 234 -13.36 18.93 10.97
N LYS A 235 -12.62 18.76 9.87
CA LYS A 235 -13.17 18.21 8.63
C LYS A 235 -13.45 16.72 8.76
N LEU A 236 -12.61 15.99 9.48
CA LEU A 236 -12.84 14.58 9.75
C LEU A 236 -14.06 14.36 10.64
N GLU A 237 -14.26 15.20 11.65
CA GLU A 237 -15.43 15.11 12.53
C GLU A 237 -16.71 15.42 11.76
N ALA A 238 -16.74 16.51 10.99
CA ALA A 238 -17.88 16.85 10.13
C ALA A 238 -18.17 15.73 9.09
N ALA A 239 -17.14 15.16 8.47
CA ALA A 239 -17.29 14.03 7.56
C ALA A 239 -17.82 12.77 8.27
N SER A 240 -17.43 12.54 9.52
CA SER A 240 -17.91 11.43 10.33
C SER A 240 -19.40 11.58 10.68
N GLU A 241 -19.86 12.81 10.96
CA GLU A 241 -21.26 13.10 11.21
C GLU A 241 -22.10 12.85 9.95
N VAL A 242 -21.63 13.32 8.79
CA VAL A 242 -22.28 13.07 7.49
C VAL A 242 -22.36 11.57 7.21
N TYR A 243 -21.30 10.81 7.50
CA TYR A 243 -21.31 9.36 7.32
C TYR A 243 -22.26 8.65 8.29
N ARG A 244 -22.34 9.09 9.55
CA ARG A 244 -23.29 8.54 10.54
C ARG A 244 -24.75 8.84 10.17
N ASP A 245 -25.02 10.05 9.68
CA ASP A 245 -26.35 10.45 9.19
C ASP A 245 -26.75 9.66 7.93
N LEU A 246 -25.79 9.45 7.01
CA LEU A 246 -25.98 8.57 5.86
C LEU A 246 -26.40 7.17 6.30
N LEU A 247 -25.64 6.54 7.21
CA LEU A 247 -25.97 5.21 7.73
C LEU A 247 -27.28 5.15 8.51
N GLY A 248 -27.63 6.20 9.27
CA GLY A 248 -28.85 6.26 10.06
C GLY A 248 -30.11 6.48 9.22
N SER A 249 -29.95 7.01 8.01
CA SER A 249 -31.06 7.41 7.16
C SER A 249 -31.33 6.45 5.99
N ILE A 250 -30.42 5.51 5.72
CA ILE A 250 -30.57 4.50 4.66
C ILE A 250 -31.38 3.30 5.17
N ASN A 251 -32.45 2.92 4.47
CA ASN A 251 -33.16 1.65 4.69
C ASN A 251 -33.02 0.66 3.51
N SER A 252 -32.60 1.15 2.33
CA SER A 252 -32.36 0.34 1.14
C SER A 252 -31.09 0.74 0.40
N VAL A 253 -30.61 -0.13 -0.47
CA VAL A 253 -29.39 0.10 -1.23
C VAL A 253 -29.59 1.21 -2.27
N GLU A 254 -30.77 1.33 -2.84
CA GLU A 254 -31.12 2.35 -3.84
C GLU A 254 -31.20 3.74 -3.21
N GLU A 255 -31.69 3.83 -1.97
CA GLU A 255 -31.69 5.08 -1.19
C GLU A 255 -30.28 5.55 -0.87
N ALA A 256 -29.35 4.61 -0.63
CA ALA A 256 -27.93 4.94 -0.41
C ALA A 256 -27.33 5.61 -1.65
N ASP A 257 -27.59 5.05 -2.83
CA ASP A 257 -27.10 5.57 -4.11
C ASP A 257 -27.65 6.99 -4.37
N ALA A 258 -28.95 7.20 -4.12
CA ALA A 258 -29.59 8.50 -4.26
C ALA A 258 -29.01 9.56 -3.31
N LYS A 259 -28.78 9.19 -2.04
CA LYS A 259 -28.18 10.09 -1.04
C LYS A 259 -26.72 10.39 -1.34
N MET A 260 -25.96 9.42 -1.81
CA MET A 260 -24.58 9.63 -2.25
C MET A 260 -24.51 10.62 -3.42
N ALA A 261 -25.43 10.52 -4.38
CA ALA A 261 -25.53 11.49 -5.48
C ALA A 261 -25.88 12.91 -4.97
N GLU A 262 -26.75 13.02 -3.97
CA GLU A 262 -27.09 14.31 -3.35
C GLU A 262 -25.91 14.91 -2.58
N LEU A 263 -25.19 14.10 -1.79
CA LEU A 263 -23.95 14.52 -1.11
C LEU A 263 -22.87 14.98 -2.12
N ALA A 264 -22.78 14.31 -3.27
CA ALA A 264 -21.89 14.70 -4.35
C ALA A 264 -22.25 16.07 -4.93
N LYS A 265 -23.54 16.35 -5.17
CA LYS A 265 -24.02 17.67 -5.65
C LYS A 265 -23.76 18.78 -4.65
N GLN A 266 -23.91 18.48 -3.36
CA GLN A 266 -23.63 19.42 -2.27
C GLN A 266 -22.12 19.65 -2.04
N GLY A 267 -21.24 18.89 -2.73
CA GLY A 267 -19.79 18.99 -2.55
C GLY A 267 -19.30 18.49 -1.19
N LYS A 268 -20.09 17.64 -0.51
CA LYS A 268 -19.77 17.05 0.80
C LYS A 268 -18.93 15.78 0.71
N ILE A 269 -18.74 15.25 -0.50
CA ILE A 269 -17.78 14.18 -0.76
C ILE A 269 -16.40 14.82 -0.90
N ASP A 270 -15.78 15.09 0.24
CA ASP A 270 -14.43 15.64 0.33
C ASP A 270 -13.41 14.52 0.66
N PRO A 271 -12.09 14.80 0.63
CA PRO A 271 -11.08 13.80 0.98
C PRO A 271 -11.24 13.22 2.39
N ALA A 272 -11.78 13.99 3.34
CA ALA A 272 -12.08 13.51 4.69
C ALA A 272 -13.20 12.46 4.68
N PHE A 273 -14.29 12.71 3.96
CA PHE A 273 -15.37 11.74 3.76
C PHE A 273 -14.88 10.47 3.07
N LEU A 274 -14.00 10.59 2.06
CA LEU A 274 -13.39 9.44 1.42
C LEU A 274 -12.53 8.62 2.41
N GLN A 275 -11.78 9.28 3.29
CA GLN A 275 -10.98 8.58 4.30
C GLN A 275 -11.86 7.87 5.35
N ILE A 276 -12.97 8.50 5.79
CA ILE A 276 -13.91 7.88 6.73
C ILE A 276 -14.56 6.62 6.13
N THR A 277 -15.03 6.71 4.88
CA THR A 277 -15.61 5.56 4.17
C THR A 277 -14.57 4.45 3.93
N ALA A 278 -13.33 4.81 3.60
CA ALA A 278 -12.21 3.87 3.47
C ALA A 278 -11.87 3.17 4.80
N LYS A 279 -11.82 3.92 5.92
CA LYS A 279 -11.62 3.37 7.27
C LYS A 279 -12.73 2.39 7.63
N ALA A 280 -13.98 2.76 7.39
CA ALA A 280 -15.14 1.92 7.68
C ALA A 280 -15.11 0.60 6.88
N TYR A 281 -14.83 0.67 5.58
CA TYR A 281 -14.70 -0.51 4.73
C TYR A 281 -13.51 -1.39 5.14
N GLY A 282 -12.32 -0.80 5.35
CA GLY A 282 -11.14 -1.54 5.78
C GLY A 282 -11.35 -2.28 7.11
N ALA A 283 -11.98 -1.63 8.09
CA ALA A 283 -12.30 -2.25 9.37
C ALA A 283 -13.31 -3.41 9.24
N ALA A 284 -14.33 -3.25 8.38
CA ALA A 284 -15.30 -4.32 8.11
C ALA A 284 -14.65 -5.50 7.38
N ARG A 285 -13.75 -5.24 6.43
CA ARG A 285 -13.09 -6.27 5.63
C ARG A 285 -12.14 -7.14 6.46
N ASP A 286 -11.34 -6.51 7.32
CA ASP A 286 -10.29 -7.20 8.09
C ASP A 286 -10.83 -7.93 9.33
N THR A 287 -12.09 -7.70 9.73
CA THR A 287 -12.71 -8.37 10.88
C THR A 287 -13.58 -9.56 10.45
N ASN A 288 -13.49 -10.65 11.20
CA ASN A 288 -14.37 -11.82 11.03
C ASN A 288 -15.70 -11.68 11.80
N MET A 289 -15.91 -10.54 12.46
CA MET A 289 -17.05 -10.31 13.37
C MET A 289 -18.24 -9.62 12.68
N THR A 290 -18.05 -9.04 11.50
CA THR A 290 -19.12 -8.40 10.74
C THR A 290 -19.74 -9.36 9.74
N LYS A 291 -21.08 -9.35 9.63
CA LYS A 291 -21.81 -10.09 8.59
C LYS A 291 -21.33 -9.69 7.19
N ASP A 292 -21.34 -10.62 6.25
CA ASP A 292 -20.88 -10.36 4.87
C ASP A 292 -21.71 -9.28 4.17
N GLU A 293 -23.00 -9.17 4.51
CA GLU A 293 -23.88 -8.08 4.06
C GLU A 293 -23.36 -6.70 4.48
N ALA A 294 -22.86 -6.57 5.71
CA ALA A 294 -22.33 -5.31 6.22
C ALA A 294 -21.01 -4.94 5.52
N LYS A 295 -20.18 -5.93 5.21
CA LYS A 295 -18.95 -5.73 4.43
C LYS A 295 -19.27 -5.25 3.02
N TRP A 296 -20.29 -5.84 2.39
CA TRP A 296 -20.73 -5.44 1.05
C TRP A 296 -21.31 -4.03 1.01
N VAL A 297 -22.14 -3.65 1.98
CA VAL A 297 -22.67 -2.28 2.07
C VAL A 297 -21.54 -1.27 2.27
N ALA A 298 -20.59 -1.54 3.18
CA ALA A 298 -19.44 -0.67 3.39
C ALA A 298 -18.57 -0.51 2.13
N TYR A 299 -18.34 -1.63 1.41
CA TYR A 299 -17.65 -1.60 0.12
C TYR A 299 -18.37 -0.75 -0.91
N LYS A 300 -19.70 -0.92 -1.05
CA LYS A 300 -20.50 -0.17 -2.02
C LYS A 300 -20.46 1.34 -1.74
N LEU A 301 -20.62 1.74 -0.48
CA LEU A 301 -20.54 3.15 -0.08
C LEU A 301 -19.17 3.76 -0.36
N TYR A 302 -18.09 3.05 -0.01
CA TYR A 302 -16.72 3.49 -0.33
C TYR A 302 -16.50 3.65 -1.83
N ARG A 303 -16.91 2.65 -2.63
CA ARG A 303 -16.77 2.68 -4.09
C ARG A 303 -17.54 3.83 -4.71
N GLN A 304 -18.77 4.08 -4.28
CA GLN A 304 -19.57 5.20 -4.78
C GLN A 304 -19.01 6.55 -4.37
N ALA A 305 -18.57 6.70 -3.11
CA ALA A 305 -17.93 7.92 -2.65
C ALA A 305 -16.74 8.26 -3.54
N ARG A 306 -15.94 7.24 -3.86
CA ARG A 306 -14.81 7.39 -4.74
C ARG A 306 -15.21 7.71 -6.18
N ASP A 307 -16.17 7.00 -6.76
CA ASP A 307 -16.61 7.25 -8.14
C ASP A 307 -17.12 8.69 -8.28
N HIS A 308 -17.86 9.20 -7.29
CA HIS A 308 -18.30 10.59 -7.26
C HIS A 308 -17.13 11.57 -7.07
N PHE A 309 -16.17 11.24 -6.21
CA PHE A 309 -14.97 12.06 -6.00
C PHE A 309 -14.09 12.14 -7.26
N GLU A 310 -13.92 11.03 -7.98
CA GLU A 310 -13.19 10.99 -9.25
C GLU A 310 -13.90 11.80 -10.35
N ARG A 311 -15.24 11.74 -10.41
CA ARG A 311 -16.04 12.54 -11.34
C ARG A 311 -16.01 14.05 -11.06
N GLN A 312 -15.81 14.45 -9.80
CA GLN A 312 -15.63 15.86 -9.42
C GLN A 312 -14.28 16.43 -9.88
N GLN A 313 -13.32 15.60 -10.29
CA GLN A 313 -12.02 16.09 -10.71
C GLN A 313 -12.11 16.90 -12.01
N PRO A 314 -11.29 17.97 -12.13
CA PRO A 314 -11.31 18.81 -13.32
C PRO A 314 -10.99 17.98 -14.56
N LYS A 315 -11.71 18.27 -15.66
CA LYS A 315 -11.53 17.62 -16.97
C LYS A 315 -10.08 17.71 -17.46
N GLU A 316 -9.37 18.77 -17.07
CA GLU A 316 -7.94 18.97 -17.31
C GLU A 316 -7.09 17.82 -16.79
N LYS A 317 -7.40 17.25 -15.62
CA LYS A 317 -6.67 16.11 -15.09
C LYS A 317 -6.84 14.86 -15.96
N ARG A 318 -8.06 14.63 -16.47
CA ARG A 318 -8.36 13.50 -17.37
C ARG A 318 -7.61 13.65 -18.70
N ILE A 319 -7.57 14.86 -19.25
CA ILE A 319 -6.78 15.20 -20.44
C ILE A 319 -5.29 14.91 -20.19
N LEU A 320 -4.74 15.35 -19.05
CA LEU A 320 -3.34 15.11 -18.71
C LEU A 320 -3.01 13.63 -18.57
N GLU A 321 -3.90 12.85 -17.95
CA GLU A 321 -3.71 11.41 -17.82
C GLU A 321 -3.62 10.73 -19.19
N TYR A 322 -4.50 11.12 -20.13
CA TYR A 322 -4.45 10.65 -21.51
C TYR A 322 -3.16 11.06 -22.23
N LEU A 323 -2.74 12.33 -22.11
CA LEU A 323 -1.52 12.83 -22.76
C LEU A 323 -0.26 12.15 -22.24
N LEU A 324 -0.24 11.75 -20.96
CA LEU A 324 0.87 11.02 -20.35
C LEU A 324 0.94 9.55 -20.76
N THR A 325 -0.16 8.97 -21.26
CA THR A 325 -0.14 7.61 -21.84
C THR A 325 0.51 7.57 -23.23
N ILE A 326 0.55 8.69 -23.95
CA ILE A 326 1.09 8.76 -25.30
C ILE A 326 2.62 8.79 -25.24
N ARG A 327 3.27 7.81 -25.88
CA ARG A 327 4.74 7.68 -25.89
C ARG A 327 5.41 8.53 -26.97
N ASP A 328 4.75 8.72 -28.11
CA ASP A 328 5.31 9.50 -29.22
C ASP A 328 5.15 11.01 -28.95
N PRO A 329 6.25 11.78 -28.88
CA PRO A 329 6.19 13.22 -28.66
C PRO A 329 5.38 13.96 -29.73
N VAL A 330 5.42 13.54 -31.00
CA VAL A 330 4.71 14.23 -32.09
C VAL A 330 3.20 14.01 -31.94
N GLU A 331 2.79 12.77 -31.70
CA GLU A 331 1.40 12.43 -31.44
C GLU A 331 0.87 13.15 -30.20
N ARG A 332 1.66 13.20 -29.11
CA ARG A 332 1.29 13.91 -27.88
C ARG A 332 1.02 15.39 -28.15
N THR A 333 1.83 16.04 -28.99
CA THR A 333 1.62 17.43 -29.37
C THR A 333 0.36 17.63 -30.20
N ASN A 334 0.12 16.77 -31.18
CA ASN A 334 -1.11 16.85 -31.98
C ASN A 334 -2.37 16.65 -31.11
N GLN A 335 -2.31 15.78 -30.10
CA GLN A 335 -3.41 15.58 -29.15
C GLN A 335 -3.54 16.75 -28.16
N LEU A 336 -2.42 17.38 -27.76
CA LEU A 336 -2.43 18.62 -26.97
C LEU A 336 -3.11 19.76 -27.74
N ASP A 337 -2.76 19.93 -29.02
CA ASP A 337 -3.34 20.94 -29.91
C ASP A 337 -4.85 20.71 -30.07
N LYS A 338 -5.29 19.45 -30.22
CA LYS A 338 -6.72 19.07 -30.24
C LYS A 338 -7.42 19.32 -28.92
N ALA A 339 -6.76 19.12 -27.78
CA ALA A 339 -7.32 19.38 -26.46
C ALA A 339 -7.46 20.89 -26.15
N ILE A 340 -6.66 21.73 -26.80
CA ILE A 340 -6.71 23.20 -26.64
C ILE A 340 -7.67 23.84 -27.65
N THR A 341 -7.81 23.25 -28.83
CA THR A 341 -8.68 23.79 -29.90
C THR A 341 -10.14 23.45 -29.60
N PRO A 342 -11.03 24.45 -29.47
CA PRO A 342 -12.44 24.19 -29.20
C PRO A 342 -13.11 23.55 -30.43
N GLY A 343 -13.32 22.24 -30.37
CA GLY A 343 -14.12 21.49 -31.35
C GLY A 343 -15.58 21.34 -30.92
N PRO A 344 -16.49 21.00 -31.85
CA PRO A 344 -17.83 20.52 -31.49
C PRO A 344 -17.67 19.26 -30.63
N THR A 345 -18.43 19.14 -29.55
CA THR A 345 -18.35 17.99 -28.62
C THR A 345 -19.32 16.88 -29.02
N PRO A 346 -18.91 15.80 -29.72
CA PRO A 346 -19.64 14.55 -29.66
C PRO A 346 -19.17 13.77 -28.42
N ASN A 347 -20.07 13.58 -27.46
CA ASN A 347 -19.91 12.51 -26.48
C ASN A 347 -20.05 11.19 -27.26
N THR A 348 -18.92 10.56 -27.60
CA THR A 348 -18.93 9.19 -28.11
C THR A 348 -18.71 8.23 -26.94
N ASP A 349 -19.37 7.07 -26.94
CA ASP A 349 -19.25 6.04 -25.89
C ASP A 349 -17.81 5.56 -25.65
N THR A 350 -16.88 5.84 -26.56
CA THR A 350 -15.49 5.36 -26.52
C THR A 350 -14.46 6.44 -26.22
N HIS A 351 -14.69 7.69 -26.62
CA HIS A 351 -13.73 8.80 -26.46
C HIS A 351 -14.46 10.09 -26.05
N ASP A 352 -14.12 10.60 -24.86
CA ASP A 352 -14.64 11.85 -24.30
C ASP A 352 -13.79 13.01 -24.85
N TYR A 353 -14.25 13.67 -25.92
CA TYR A 353 -13.55 14.81 -26.54
C TYR A 353 -13.65 16.05 -25.65
N MET A 354 -12.82 16.09 -24.61
CA MET A 354 -12.74 17.20 -23.67
C MET A 354 -11.73 18.24 -24.15
N TRP A 355 -12.18 19.48 -24.34
CA TRP A 355 -11.29 20.62 -24.60
C TRP A 355 -11.12 21.50 -23.34
N THR A 356 -9.99 22.18 -23.25
CA THR A 356 -9.64 23.09 -22.14
C THR A 356 -8.86 24.31 -22.62
N THR A 357 -8.72 25.30 -21.74
CA THR A 357 -7.92 26.50 -21.96
C THR A 357 -6.47 26.24 -21.50
N PRO A 358 -5.44 26.71 -22.24
CA PRO A 358 -4.03 26.50 -21.87
C PRO A 358 -3.70 26.93 -20.43
N GLN A 359 -4.30 28.03 -19.96
CA GLN A 359 -4.14 28.54 -18.60
C GLN A 359 -4.61 27.57 -17.51
N ARG A 360 -5.77 26.92 -17.73
CA ARG A 360 -6.33 25.94 -16.78
C ARG A 360 -5.50 24.66 -16.77
N LEU A 361 -5.07 24.21 -17.96
CA LEU A 361 -4.19 23.04 -18.08
C LEU A 361 -2.85 23.28 -17.39
N TYR A 362 -2.25 24.45 -17.57
CA TYR A 362 -1.03 24.85 -16.87
C TYR A 362 -1.21 24.90 -15.36
N ALA A 363 -2.29 25.50 -14.85
CA ALA A 363 -2.55 25.59 -13.42
C ALA A 363 -2.66 24.20 -12.76
N VAL A 364 -3.31 23.24 -13.43
CA VAL A 364 -3.41 21.85 -12.95
C VAL A 364 -2.06 21.12 -13.04
N LEU A 365 -1.30 21.31 -14.12
CA LEU A 365 0.06 20.76 -14.26
C LEU A 365 1.01 21.29 -13.18
N ASP A 366 1.06 22.60 -12.99
CA ASP A 366 1.93 23.23 -12.00
C ASP A 366 1.50 22.87 -10.57
N GLY A 367 0.19 22.86 -10.30
CA GLY A 367 -0.36 22.42 -9.02
C GLY A 367 -0.03 20.96 -8.69
N THR A 368 -0.12 20.05 -9.66
CA THR A 368 0.24 18.63 -9.44
C THR A 368 1.73 18.42 -9.24
N ILE A 369 2.60 19.14 -9.96
CA ILE A 369 4.05 19.08 -9.77
C ILE A 369 4.44 19.61 -8.38
N LYS A 370 3.88 20.76 -7.97
CA LYS A 370 4.11 21.34 -6.64
C LYS A 370 3.62 20.43 -5.52
N ALA A 371 2.45 19.82 -5.67
CA ALA A 371 1.93 18.85 -4.71
C ALA A 371 2.85 17.63 -4.58
N PHE A 372 3.40 17.13 -5.69
CA PHE A 372 4.37 16.04 -5.65
C PHE A 372 5.69 16.45 -4.97
N GLU A 373 6.19 17.65 -5.22
CA GLU A 373 7.41 18.14 -4.58
C GLU A 373 7.23 18.33 -3.06
N ALA A 374 6.10 18.91 -2.64
CA ALA A 374 5.76 19.02 -1.22
C ALA A 374 5.65 17.64 -0.56
N MET A 375 5.00 16.68 -1.23
CA MET A 375 4.93 15.29 -0.78
C MET A 375 6.32 14.65 -0.64
N GLN A 376 7.22 14.88 -1.60
CA GLN A 376 8.59 14.38 -1.53
C GLN A 376 9.39 15.03 -0.39
N GLU A 377 9.17 16.31 -0.13
CA GLU A 377 9.84 17.02 0.96
C GLU A 377 9.38 16.48 2.33
N GLU A 378 8.06 16.32 2.52
CA GLU A 378 7.48 15.75 3.74
C GLU A 378 7.92 14.30 3.95
N ALA A 379 7.91 13.51 2.87
CA ALA A 379 8.42 12.15 2.89
C ALA A 379 9.93 12.08 3.21
N GLY A 380 10.72 13.02 2.68
CA GLY A 380 12.14 13.16 3.00
C GLY A 380 12.39 13.46 4.47
N LYS A 381 11.56 14.33 5.07
CA LYS A 381 11.58 14.64 6.51
C LYS A 381 11.22 13.42 7.36
N GLN A 382 10.20 12.65 6.97
CA GLN A 382 9.80 11.44 7.69
C GLN A 382 10.82 10.29 7.56
N MET A 383 11.47 10.13 6.39
CA MET A 383 12.37 9.01 6.13
C MET A 383 13.85 9.29 6.46
N GLY A 384 14.26 10.54 6.71
CA GLY A 384 15.66 10.89 7.02
C GLY A 384 16.66 10.59 5.90
N SER A 385 16.16 10.23 4.71
CA SER A 385 16.95 9.89 3.52
C SER A 385 16.54 10.84 2.39
N SER A 386 17.37 11.85 2.16
CA SER A 386 17.17 12.88 1.13
C SER A 386 17.38 12.37 -0.32
N LYS A 387 17.71 11.09 -0.55
CA LYS A 387 18.31 10.66 -1.84
C LYS A 387 17.69 9.43 -2.52
N ALA A 388 16.61 8.84 -2.02
CA ALA A 388 16.17 7.51 -2.50
C ALA A 388 14.84 7.45 -3.27
N THR A 389 14.18 8.56 -3.59
CA THR A 389 12.98 8.52 -4.45
C THR A 389 13.35 9.00 -5.84
N SER A 390 13.65 8.05 -6.73
CA SER A 390 13.80 8.32 -8.17
C SER A 390 12.59 9.13 -8.64
N THR A 391 12.81 10.30 -9.25
CA THR A 391 11.73 11.08 -9.83
C THR A 391 11.01 10.20 -10.86
N PRO A 392 9.73 9.85 -10.65
CA PRO A 392 9.04 8.94 -11.53
C PRO A 392 8.99 9.55 -12.94
N VAL A 393 9.08 8.70 -13.96
CA VAL A 393 9.09 9.10 -15.37
C VAL A 393 7.89 10.03 -15.67
N LYS A 394 6.72 9.71 -15.11
CA LYS A 394 5.49 10.52 -15.21
C LYS A 394 5.66 11.98 -14.74
N ILE A 395 6.45 12.25 -13.69
CA ILE A 395 6.72 13.63 -13.22
C ILE A 395 7.68 14.36 -14.15
N ARG A 396 8.65 13.65 -14.74
CA ARG A 396 9.53 14.22 -15.76
C ARG A 396 8.73 14.60 -17.00
N ASP A 397 7.86 13.71 -17.45
CA ASP A 397 6.99 13.94 -18.61
C ASP A 397 6.00 15.09 -18.36
N MET A 398 5.44 15.19 -17.15
CA MET A 398 4.61 16.34 -16.76
C MET A 398 5.38 17.66 -16.79
N ARG A 399 6.64 17.69 -16.36
CA ARG A 399 7.49 18.89 -16.46
C ARG A 399 7.75 19.29 -17.91
N LEU A 400 8.09 18.32 -18.76
CA LEU A 400 8.28 18.56 -20.20
C LEU A 400 7.00 19.10 -20.86
N LEU A 401 5.85 18.52 -20.52
CA LEU A 401 4.55 18.95 -21.03
C LEU A 401 4.20 20.36 -20.55
N ARG A 402 4.46 20.69 -19.27
CA ARG A 402 4.29 22.05 -18.74
C ARG A 402 5.14 23.05 -19.53
N ASP A 403 6.42 22.76 -19.74
CA ASP A 403 7.33 23.66 -20.45
C ASP A 403 6.92 23.81 -21.93
N GLU A 404 6.33 22.77 -22.53
CA GLU A 404 5.75 22.81 -23.87
C GLU A 404 4.47 23.64 -23.96
N VAL A 405 3.58 23.52 -22.96
CA VAL A 405 2.35 24.34 -22.88
C VAL A 405 2.72 25.82 -22.73
N VAL A 406 3.73 26.15 -21.92
CA VAL A 406 4.23 27.53 -21.81
C VAL A 406 4.75 27.99 -23.17
N ARG A 407 5.76 27.31 -23.71
CA ARG A 407 6.42 27.74 -24.96
C ARG A 407 5.48 27.98 -26.14
N ARG A 408 4.40 27.21 -26.26
CA ARG A 408 3.48 27.27 -27.41
C ARG A 408 2.24 28.13 -27.18
N TYR A 409 1.79 28.31 -25.94
CA TYR A 409 0.46 28.88 -25.67
C TYR A 409 0.40 29.96 -24.59
N LEU A 410 1.47 30.19 -23.81
CA LEU A 410 1.54 31.21 -22.75
C LEU A 410 2.83 32.01 -22.85
#